data_AF-A0A5B2TB26-F1
#
_entry.id   AF-A0A5B2TB26-F1
#
_cell.length_a   1.000
_cell.length_b   1.000
_cell.length_c   1.000
_cell.angle_alpha   90.00
_cell.angle_beta   90.00
_cell.angle_gamma   90.00
#
_symmetry.space_group_name_H-M   'P 1'
#
loop_
_entity.id
_entity.type
_entity.pdbx_description
1 polymer ?
#
loop_
_entity_poly.entity_id
_entity_poly.type
_entity_poly.pdbx_seq_one_letter_code
_entity_poly.pdbx_strand_id
1 'polypeptide(L)'
;MSRASRPAQGSLTLRRRVASLLRLAGGDLADAQQLSKAGSRNAAGLLRAAIGRMITAVLASERGEADSAAIAPRHPLRPRLQALEAALPMREPLRRDGSLAPASEGAVSPQLLLQAGAVLHQLCAAFGVDRDGEEPAATVAPLRPQAPAPPPPAEPPRPPPLRVVAATSTPAAKGQGRGRRAAARPAPSPPPARGASVSKAPAVPAGLTSSAFWTLIDRWQVPDGPALELLGHDGGLTRKKTRPRFKLTPAEAETLQLLQGLDTSLARLAQDPAKWLRQPLKVAPFQGTRPLDWMLRHPGQGTQDLAQHLLQSALRASLKGEGAR
;
A
#
# COMPACT_ATOMS: atom_id res chain seq x y z
N MET A 1 -19.50 -28.44 17.09
CA MET A 1 -18.12 -27.90 17.17
C MET A 1 -18.03 -26.68 16.26
N SER A 2 -18.25 -25.49 16.81
CA SER A 2 -18.19 -24.22 16.07
C SER A 2 -16.74 -23.82 15.82
N ARG A 3 -16.35 -23.64 14.56
CA ARG A 3 -15.04 -23.09 14.20
C ARG A 3 -14.98 -21.64 14.69
N ALA A 4 -14.14 -21.38 15.68
CA ALA A 4 -13.78 -20.02 16.08
C ALA A 4 -13.06 -19.34 14.90
N SER A 5 -13.76 -18.42 14.22
CA SER A 5 -13.18 -17.54 13.21
C SER A 5 -12.03 -16.75 13.82
N ARG A 6 -10.78 -17.05 13.42
CA ARG A 6 -9.61 -16.21 13.74
C ARG A 6 -9.91 -14.77 13.32
N PRO A 7 -10.09 -13.82 14.25
CA PRO A 7 -10.31 -12.44 13.89
C PRO A 7 -8.97 -11.70 13.74
N ALA A 8 -8.95 -10.80 12.77
CA ALA A 8 -8.38 -9.46 12.89
C ALA A 8 -6.85 -9.20 12.88
N GLN A 9 -5.94 -10.18 12.96
CA GLN A 9 -4.49 -9.83 12.88
C GLN A 9 -4.11 -9.21 11.52
N GLY A 10 -4.61 -9.73 10.40
CA GLY A 10 -4.41 -9.11 9.08
C GLY A 10 -5.06 -7.72 8.95
N SER A 11 -6.06 -7.42 9.78
CA SER A 11 -6.73 -6.12 9.78
C SER A 11 -5.87 -5.03 10.41
N LEU A 12 -5.09 -5.33 11.46
CA LEU A 12 -4.27 -4.32 12.14
C LEU A 12 -3.13 -3.80 11.23
N THR A 13 -2.39 -4.70 10.58
CA THR A 13 -1.32 -4.33 9.64
C THR A 13 -1.87 -3.50 8.48
N LEU A 14 -3.02 -3.88 7.96
CA LEU A 14 -3.70 -3.12 6.91
C LEU A 14 -4.16 -1.73 7.38
N ARG A 15 -4.76 -1.65 8.58
CA ARG A 15 -5.19 -0.38 9.20
C ARG A 15 -4.01 0.56 9.43
N ARG A 16 -2.87 0.05 9.89
CA ARG A 16 -1.62 0.82 10.02
C ARG A 16 -1.13 1.31 8.67
N ARG A 17 -1.09 0.43 7.66
CA ARG A 17 -0.66 0.78 6.30
C ARG A 17 -1.51 1.90 5.70
N VAL A 18 -2.84 1.80 5.78
CA VAL A 18 -3.76 2.83 5.27
C VAL A 18 -3.53 4.16 5.99
N ALA A 19 -3.41 4.15 7.33
CA ALA A 19 -3.12 5.37 8.09
C ALA A 19 -1.78 6.00 7.68
N SER A 20 -0.70 5.21 7.60
CA SER A 20 0.62 5.71 7.20
C SER A 20 0.62 6.32 5.80
N LEU A 21 -0.07 5.69 4.83
CA LEU A 21 -0.18 6.24 3.48
C LEU A 21 -0.90 7.58 3.44
N LEU A 22 -1.99 7.74 4.20
CA LEU A 22 -2.75 8.99 4.24
C LEU A 22 -2.00 10.10 4.98
N ARG A 23 -1.24 9.78 6.04
CA ARG A 23 -0.37 10.75 6.72
C ARG A 23 0.76 11.23 5.83
N LEU A 24 1.44 10.31 5.15
CA LEU A 24 2.46 10.66 4.17
C LEU A 24 1.89 11.55 3.06
N ALA A 25 0.73 11.19 2.51
CA ALA A 25 0.03 12.03 1.54
C ALA A 25 -0.27 13.45 2.08
N GLY A 26 -0.61 13.56 3.37
CA GLY A 26 -0.80 14.84 4.05
C GLY A 26 0.47 15.67 4.16
N GLY A 27 1.61 15.03 4.48
CA GLY A 27 2.92 15.69 4.50
C GLY A 27 3.33 16.18 3.11
N ASP A 28 3.27 15.32 2.10
CA ASP A 28 3.62 15.72 0.73
C ASP A 28 2.72 16.85 0.21
N LEU A 29 1.43 16.86 0.58
CA LEU A 29 0.51 17.91 0.17
C LEU A 29 0.83 19.26 0.84
N ALA A 30 1.21 19.25 2.13
CA ALA A 30 1.62 20.47 2.84
C ALA A 30 2.91 21.04 2.23
N ASP A 31 3.89 20.18 1.95
CA ASP A 31 5.13 20.56 1.29
C ASP A 31 4.86 21.09 -0.13
N ALA A 32 3.98 20.43 -0.89
CA ALA A 32 3.57 20.89 -2.21
C ALA A 32 2.93 22.29 -2.17
N GLN A 33 2.11 22.59 -1.16
CA GLN A 33 1.53 23.91 -0.97
C GLN A 33 2.60 24.97 -0.65
N GLN A 34 3.55 24.66 0.23
CA GLN A 34 4.65 25.57 0.56
C GLN A 34 5.54 25.85 -0.65
N LEU A 35 5.90 24.81 -1.40
CA LEU A 35 6.70 24.92 -2.62
C LEU A 35 5.95 25.66 -3.74
N SER A 36 4.64 25.45 -3.86
CA SER A 36 3.81 26.19 -4.83
C SER A 36 3.80 27.69 -4.53
N LYS A 37 3.69 28.09 -3.25
CA LYS A 37 3.78 29.50 -2.83
C LYS A 37 5.16 30.12 -3.15
N ALA A 38 6.21 29.31 -3.10
CA ALA A 38 7.57 29.72 -3.45
C ALA A 38 7.85 29.66 -4.97
N GLY A 39 6.87 29.31 -5.81
CA GLY A 39 7.06 29.15 -7.26
C GLY A 39 7.96 27.97 -7.65
N SER A 40 8.16 27.00 -6.75
CA SER A 40 9.05 25.86 -6.98
C SER A 40 8.41 24.82 -7.89
N ARG A 41 9.20 24.37 -8.89
CA ARG A 41 8.83 23.32 -9.84
C ARG A 41 8.59 21.95 -9.18
N ASN A 42 9.10 21.75 -7.97
CA ASN A 42 8.95 20.50 -7.23
C ASN A 42 7.55 20.28 -6.64
N ALA A 43 6.72 21.33 -6.56
CA ALA A 43 5.36 21.24 -6.02
C ALA A 43 4.48 20.21 -6.76
N ALA A 44 4.60 20.14 -8.09
CA ALA A 44 3.83 19.18 -8.90
C ALA A 44 4.21 17.72 -8.62
N GLY A 45 5.51 17.47 -8.39
CA GLY A 45 6.02 16.15 -8.03
C GLY A 45 5.48 15.65 -6.70
N LEU A 46 5.48 16.51 -5.68
CA LEU A 46 4.93 16.19 -4.36
C LEU A 46 3.42 16.02 -4.38
N LEU A 47 2.68 16.88 -5.09
CA LEU A 47 1.24 16.72 -5.25
C LEU A 47 0.89 15.40 -5.94
N ARG A 48 1.63 15.01 -6.98
CA ARG A 48 1.47 13.70 -7.63
C ARG A 48 1.74 12.55 -6.65
N ALA A 49 2.79 12.67 -5.83
CA ALA A 49 3.13 11.67 -4.84
C ALA A 49 2.04 11.55 -3.75
N ALA A 50 1.44 12.66 -3.33
CA ALA A 50 0.30 12.68 -2.41
C ALA A 50 -0.92 11.96 -3.02
N ILE A 51 -1.28 12.27 -4.26
CA ILE A 51 -2.41 11.63 -4.98
C ILE A 51 -2.17 10.14 -5.15
N GLY A 52 -0.95 9.73 -5.55
CA GLY A 52 -0.57 8.33 -5.65
C GLY A 52 -0.77 7.57 -4.34
N ARG A 53 -0.34 8.14 -3.21
CA ARG A 53 -0.53 7.53 -1.89
C ARG A 53 -2.00 7.45 -1.47
N MET A 54 -2.82 8.45 -1.79
CA MET A 54 -4.28 8.39 -1.59
C MET A 54 -4.90 7.24 -2.39
N ILE A 55 -4.51 7.06 -3.66
CA ILE A 55 -4.96 5.95 -4.51
C ILE A 55 -4.52 4.60 -3.92
N THR A 56 -3.25 4.48 -3.51
CA THR A 56 -2.74 3.25 -2.89
C THR A 56 -3.46 2.91 -1.58
N ALA A 57 -3.81 3.91 -0.77
CA ALA A 57 -4.56 3.70 0.47
C ALA A 57 -5.96 3.12 0.20
N VAL A 58 -6.66 3.66 -0.81
CA VAL A 58 -7.95 3.14 -1.27
C VAL A 58 -7.82 1.70 -1.77
N LEU A 59 -6.83 1.41 -2.61
CA LEU A 59 -6.59 0.07 -3.15
C LEU A 59 -6.28 -0.95 -2.04
N ALA A 60 -5.45 -0.57 -1.07
CA ALA A 60 -5.13 -1.40 0.08
C ALA A 60 -6.40 -1.76 0.88
N SER A 61 -7.28 -0.79 1.13
CA SER A 61 -8.58 -1.03 1.80
C SER A 61 -9.50 -1.98 1.02
N GLU A 62 -9.53 -1.89 -0.32
CA GLU A 62 -10.42 -2.71 -1.15
C GLU A 62 -9.97 -4.17 -1.26
N ARG A 63 -8.66 -4.43 -1.36
CA ARG A 63 -8.14 -5.75 -1.80
C ARG A 63 -7.24 -6.44 -0.80
N GLY A 64 -6.83 -5.75 0.28
CA GLY A 64 -5.86 -6.29 1.24
C GLY A 64 -4.41 -6.33 0.71
N GLU A 65 -4.21 -6.23 -0.62
CA GLU A 65 -2.91 -6.17 -1.29
C GLU A 65 -2.87 -5.02 -2.30
N ALA A 66 -1.70 -4.41 -2.47
CA ALA A 66 -1.50 -3.19 -3.29
C ALA A 66 -1.33 -3.48 -4.79
N ASP A 67 -1.48 -4.74 -5.22
CA ASP A 67 -0.85 -5.22 -6.44
C ASP A 67 -1.73 -5.14 -7.70
N SER A 68 -2.60 -4.13 -7.78
CA SER A 68 -3.47 -4.01 -8.94
C SER A 68 -3.92 -2.58 -9.21
N ALA A 69 -3.59 -2.11 -10.41
CA ALA A 69 -3.49 -0.71 -10.81
C ALA A 69 -4.82 0.07 -10.96
N ALA A 70 -5.96 -0.45 -10.53
CA ALA A 70 -7.25 0.19 -10.80
C ALA A 70 -8.20 0.15 -9.60
N ILE A 71 -8.62 1.33 -9.12
CA ILE A 71 -9.68 1.51 -8.12
C ILE A 71 -10.98 0.91 -8.66
N ALA A 72 -11.77 0.20 -7.84
CA ALA A 72 -13.04 -0.37 -8.29
C ALA A 72 -13.95 0.71 -8.94
N PRO A 73 -14.64 0.41 -10.07
CA PRO A 73 -15.49 1.38 -10.75
C PRO A 73 -16.59 1.99 -9.87
N ARG A 74 -16.99 1.27 -8.81
CA ARG A 74 -18.05 1.67 -7.88
C ARG A 74 -17.56 2.54 -6.72
N HIS A 75 -16.26 2.81 -6.63
CA HIS A 75 -15.73 3.60 -5.52
C HIS A 75 -16.14 5.07 -5.64
N PRO A 76 -16.75 5.68 -4.61
CA PRO A 76 -17.34 7.02 -4.71
C PRO A 76 -16.31 8.12 -5.02
N LEU A 77 -15.05 7.94 -4.62
CA LEU A 77 -13.98 8.92 -4.84
C LEU A 77 -13.14 8.67 -6.10
N ARG A 78 -13.39 7.57 -6.82
CA ARG A 78 -12.64 7.24 -8.04
C ARG A 78 -12.64 8.39 -9.07
N PRO A 79 -13.77 8.98 -9.47
CA PRO A 79 -13.75 10.02 -10.51
C PRO A 79 -12.95 11.25 -10.07
N ARG A 80 -13.00 11.61 -8.78
CA ARG A 80 -12.25 12.76 -8.23
C ARG A 80 -10.75 12.48 -8.21
N LEU A 81 -10.33 11.29 -7.76
CA LEU A 81 -8.90 10.90 -7.77
C LEU A 81 -8.34 10.82 -9.19
N GLN A 82 -9.10 10.26 -10.14
CA GLN A 82 -8.71 10.20 -11.55
C GLN A 82 -8.64 11.60 -12.19
N ALA A 83 -9.57 12.48 -11.87
CA ALA A 83 -9.54 13.87 -12.34
C ALA A 83 -8.31 14.63 -11.80
N LEU A 84 -7.98 14.45 -10.52
CA LEU A 84 -6.78 15.03 -9.91
C LEU A 84 -5.49 14.52 -10.57
N GLU A 85 -5.41 13.21 -10.82
CA GLU A 85 -4.26 12.60 -11.48
C GLU A 85 -4.09 13.07 -12.93
N ALA A 86 -5.20 13.19 -13.67
CA ALA A 86 -5.23 13.65 -15.05
C ALA A 86 -4.94 15.15 -15.19
N ALA A 87 -5.28 15.96 -14.19
CA ALA A 87 -5.02 17.40 -14.18
C ALA A 87 -3.55 17.75 -13.93
N LEU A 88 -2.74 16.79 -13.48
CA LEU A 88 -1.31 17.00 -13.28
C LEU A 88 -0.53 16.83 -14.60
N PRO A 89 0.44 17.71 -14.90
CA PRO A 89 1.27 17.58 -16.10
C PRO A 89 1.95 16.22 -16.09
N MET A 90 1.88 15.51 -17.23
CA MET A 90 2.52 14.20 -17.38
C MET A 90 3.98 14.29 -16.96
N ARG A 91 4.48 13.24 -16.28
CA ARG A 91 5.91 13.15 -16.01
C ARG A 91 6.61 13.20 -17.36
N GLU A 92 7.37 14.26 -17.60
CA GLU A 92 8.18 14.30 -18.80
C GLU A 92 9.13 13.09 -18.76
N PRO A 93 9.17 12.30 -19.84
CA PRO A 93 10.04 11.15 -19.89
C PRO A 93 11.48 11.62 -19.71
N LEU A 94 12.29 10.78 -19.06
CA LEU A 94 13.74 10.94 -19.11
C LEU A 94 14.15 11.03 -20.58
N ARG A 95 14.93 12.05 -20.92
CA ARG A 95 15.53 12.17 -22.24
C ARG A 95 16.45 10.98 -22.48
N ARG A 96 16.77 10.69 -23.75
CA ARG A 96 17.63 9.55 -24.13
C ARG A 96 19.03 9.63 -23.50
N ASP A 97 19.49 10.82 -23.15
CA ASP A 97 20.76 11.08 -22.46
C ASP A 97 20.67 10.93 -20.92
N GLY A 98 19.50 10.54 -20.40
CA GLY A 98 19.25 10.42 -18.96
C GLY A 98 18.98 11.75 -18.26
N SER A 99 18.99 12.88 -18.98
CA SER A 99 18.61 14.17 -18.42
C SER A 99 17.10 14.28 -18.26
N LEU A 100 16.67 15.03 -17.25
CA LEU A 100 15.27 15.42 -17.13
C LEU A 100 14.99 16.50 -18.18
N ALA A 101 13.97 16.32 -19.01
CA ALA A 101 13.51 17.39 -19.87
C ALA A 101 13.11 18.61 -18.99
N PRO A 102 13.36 19.84 -19.47
CA PRO A 102 13.07 21.04 -18.72
C PRO A 102 11.59 21.03 -18.39
N ALA A 103 11.29 20.87 -17.09
CA ALA A 103 9.92 20.70 -16.64
C ALA A 103 9.07 21.85 -17.20
N SER A 104 8.04 21.49 -17.97
CA SER A 104 7.00 22.43 -18.39
C SER A 104 6.62 23.34 -17.22
N GLU A 105 6.71 24.66 -17.40
CA GLU A 105 6.58 25.70 -16.37
C GLU A 105 5.14 25.86 -15.81
N GLY A 106 4.38 24.77 -15.76
CA GLY A 106 3.06 24.74 -15.16
C GLY A 106 3.16 24.81 -13.65
N ALA A 107 3.09 26.02 -13.08
CA ALA A 107 2.81 26.21 -11.67
C ALA A 107 1.56 25.38 -11.29
N VAL A 108 1.63 24.65 -10.18
CA VAL A 108 0.48 23.90 -9.69
C VAL A 108 -0.64 24.88 -9.36
N SER A 109 -1.80 24.70 -10.00
CA SER A 109 -2.97 25.53 -9.72
C SER A 109 -3.35 25.44 -8.23
N PRO A 110 -3.53 26.59 -7.53
CA PRO A 110 -4.02 26.60 -6.14
C PRO A 110 -5.33 25.83 -5.96
N GLN A 111 -6.19 25.85 -6.99
CA GLN A 111 -7.46 25.12 -6.99
C GLN A 111 -7.24 23.60 -6.96
N LEU A 112 -6.20 23.10 -7.62
CA LEU A 112 -5.86 21.67 -7.62
C LEU A 112 -5.37 21.21 -6.24
N LEU A 113 -4.56 22.04 -5.57
CA LEU A 113 -4.11 21.79 -4.19
C LEU A 113 -5.28 21.75 -3.20
N LEU A 114 -6.24 22.69 -3.35
CA LEU A 114 -7.46 22.71 -2.54
C LEU A 114 -8.33 21.46 -2.77
N GLN A 115 -8.54 21.06 -4.02
CA GLN A 115 -9.30 19.86 -4.34
C GLN A 115 -8.64 18.59 -3.80
N ALA A 116 -7.32 18.47 -3.92
CA ALA A 116 -6.56 17.35 -3.34
C ALA A 116 -6.67 17.32 -1.81
N GLY A 117 -6.59 18.47 -1.15
CA GLY A 117 -6.81 18.58 0.30
C GLY A 117 -8.20 18.15 0.74
N ALA A 118 -9.24 18.53 -0.01
CA ALA A 118 -10.62 18.10 0.27
C ALA A 118 -10.81 16.58 0.13
N VAL A 119 -10.20 15.97 -0.90
CA VAL A 119 -10.25 14.52 -1.09
C VAL A 119 -9.48 13.80 0.03
N LEU A 120 -8.30 14.28 0.41
CA LEU A 120 -7.53 13.72 1.51
C LEU A 120 -8.32 13.79 2.83
N HIS A 121 -8.92 14.94 3.15
CA HIS A 121 -9.75 15.09 4.34
C HIS A 121 -10.92 14.11 4.35
N GLN A 122 -11.60 13.93 3.21
CA GLN A 122 -12.69 12.96 3.07
C GLN A 122 -12.21 11.52 3.29
N LEU A 123 -11.03 11.15 2.78
CA LEU A 123 -10.43 9.83 3.02
C LEU A 123 -10.07 9.63 4.50
N CYS A 124 -9.40 10.60 5.13
CA CYS A 124 -9.06 10.53 6.56
C CYS A 124 -10.31 10.38 7.43
N ALA A 125 -11.36 11.17 7.16
CA ALA A 125 -12.62 11.06 7.88
C ALA A 125 -13.26 9.67 7.69
N ALA A 126 -13.28 9.16 6.46
CA ALA A 126 -13.95 7.90 6.15
C ALA A 126 -13.22 6.66 6.71
N PHE A 127 -11.89 6.72 6.84
CA PHE A 127 -11.09 5.67 7.48
C PHE A 127 -10.85 5.90 8.99
N GLY A 128 -11.28 7.04 9.53
CA GLY A 128 -11.01 7.45 10.91
C GLY A 128 -9.51 7.52 11.19
N VAL A 129 -8.77 8.24 10.34
CA VAL A 129 -7.34 8.48 10.49
C VAL A 129 -7.13 9.89 11.02
N ASP A 130 -6.54 9.97 12.22
CA ASP A 130 -5.95 11.21 12.69
C ASP A 130 -4.63 11.47 11.93
N ARG A 131 -4.52 12.69 11.36
CA ARG A 131 -3.40 13.10 10.52
C ARG A 131 -2.13 13.32 11.34
N ASP A 132 -2.28 13.76 12.59
CA ASP A 132 -1.16 14.13 13.46
C ASP A 132 -0.86 13.03 14.49
N GLY A 133 -1.79 12.09 14.71
CA GLY A 133 -1.61 10.94 15.60
C GLY A 133 -0.82 9.78 15.00
N GLU A 134 -0.51 8.77 15.82
CA GLU A 134 0.17 7.53 15.39
C GLU A 134 -0.77 6.32 15.26
N GLU A 135 -2.03 6.48 15.65
CA GLU A 135 -2.98 5.36 15.74
C GLU A 135 -3.28 4.71 14.37
N PRO A 136 -3.54 3.40 14.32
CA PRO A 136 -4.02 2.77 13.08
C PRO A 136 -5.37 3.36 12.66
N ALA A 137 -5.68 3.34 11.36
CA ALA A 137 -6.98 3.80 10.84
C ALA A 137 -8.12 3.14 11.61
N ALA A 138 -9.17 3.85 12.03
CA ALA A 138 -10.30 3.25 12.76
C ALA A 138 -10.96 2.10 11.98
N THR A 139 -11.07 2.24 10.66
CA THR A 139 -11.64 1.23 9.77
C THR A 139 -10.83 1.12 8.48
N VAL A 140 -10.91 -0.06 7.84
CA VAL A 140 -10.42 -0.32 6.48
C VAL A 140 -11.53 -0.89 5.60
N ALA A 141 -12.78 -0.76 6.05
CA ALA A 141 -13.93 -1.20 5.27
C ALA A 141 -13.96 -0.45 3.94
N PRO A 142 -14.14 -1.15 2.80
CA PRO A 142 -14.26 -0.51 1.51
C PRO A 142 -15.37 0.53 1.53
N LEU A 143 -15.08 1.73 1.02
CA LEU A 143 -16.08 2.79 0.88
C LEU A 143 -17.10 2.37 -0.16
N ARG A 144 -18.17 1.73 0.29
CA ARG A 144 -19.30 1.41 -0.56
C ARG A 144 -20.19 2.66 -0.68
N PRO A 145 -20.71 2.98 -1.88
CA PRO A 145 -21.81 3.90 -1.99
C PRO A 145 -22.88 3.46 -0.99
N GLN A 146 -23.29 4.36 -0.09
CA GLN A 146 -24.43 4.10 0.76
C GLN A 146 -25.59 3.81 -0.19
N ALA A 147 -26.14 2.60 -0.12
CA ALA A 147 -27.32 2.27 -0.92
C ALA A 147 -28.35 3.39 -0.66
N PRO A 148 -28.97 3.96 -1.70
CA PRO A 148 -30.01 4.96 -1.49
C PRO A 148 -30.98 4.37 -0.47
N ALA A 149 -31.23 5.12 0.60
CA ALA A 149 -32.14 4.67 1.65
C ALA A 149 -33.42 4.19 0.94
N PRO A 150 -33.94 2.99 1.28
CA PRO A 150 -35.17 2.52 0.67
C PRO A 150 -36.20 3.65 0.79
N PRO A 151 -36.96 3.95 -0.28
CA PRO A 151 -37.95 5.01 -0.22
C PRO A 151 -38.78 4.79 1.04
N PRO A 152 -39.06 5.84 1.83
CA PRO A 152 -39.86 5.69 3.03
C PRO A 152 -41.12 4.92 2.65
N PRO A 153 -41.47 3.85 3.39
CA PRO A 153 -42.64 3.06 3.05
C PRO A 153 -43.81 4.01 2.82
N ALA A 154 -44.44 3.90 1.65
CA ALA A 154 -45.55 4.76 1.27
C ALA A 154 -46.51 4.83 2.45
N GLU A 155 -46.79 6.06 2.94
CA GLU A 155 -47.74 6.24 4.03
C GLU A 155 -48.99 5.44 3.69
N PRO A 156 -49.43 4.50 4.55
CA PRO A 156 -50.65 3.78 4.29
C PRO A 156 -51.77 4.82 4.10
N PRO A 157 -52.64 4.65 3.09
CA PRO A 157 -53.70 5.61 2.80
C PRO A 157 -54.47 5.89 4.09
N ARG A 158 -54.53 7.17 4.48
CA ARG A 158 -55.28 7.59 5.68
C ARG A 158 -56.69 7.02 5.56
N PRO A 159 -57.13 6.15 6.49
CA PRO A 159 -58.49 5.65 6.44
C PRO A 159 -59.46 6.83 6.58
N PRO A 160 -60.59 6.84 5.85
CA PRO A 160 -61.62 7.85 6.05
C PRO A 160 -62.13 7.81 7.50
N PRO A 161 -62.60 8.93 8.07
CA PRO A 161 -63.07 8.97 9.45
C PRO A 161 -64.25 8.01 9.63
N LEU A 162 -63.99 6.89 10.29
CA LEU A 162 -65.03 5.93 10.64
C LEU A 162 -65.84 6.47 11.83
N ARG A 163 -67.14 6.63 11.59
CA ARG A 163 -68.17 6.88 12.60
C ARG A 163 -68.08 5.82 13.70
N VAL A 164 -67.95 6.28 14.94
CA VAL A 164 -67.99 5.46 16.15
C VAL A 164 -69.39 4.85 16.27
N VAL A 165 -69.49 3.53 16.12
CA VAL A 165 -70.63 2.76 16.60
C VAL A 165 -70.08 1.68 17.53
N ALA A 166 -70.46 1.79 18.80
CA ALA A 166 -70.15 0.82 19.83
C ALA A 166 -70.93 -0.48 19.61
N ALA A 167 -70.30 -1.64 19.84
CA ALA A 167 -70.88 -2.78 20.57
C ALA A 167 -69.93 -3.99 20.67
N THR A 168 -69.71 -4.43 21.91
CA THR A 168 -69.67 -5.81 22.46
C THR A 168 -68.71 -6.90 21.94
N SER A 169 -67.77 -7.26 22.82
CA SER A 169 -67.60 -8.58 23.49
C SER A 169 -67.22 -9.87 22.70
N THR A 170 -65.97 -10.35 22.94
CA THR A 170 -65.48 -11.73 23.28
C THR A 170 -65.85 -12.99 22.44
N PRO A 171 -65.20 -14.19 22.58
CA PRO A 171 -63.80 -14.58 22.88
C PRO A 171 -63.21 -15.69 21.94
N ALA A 172 -61.90 -15.99 22.11
CA ALA A 172 -61.18 -17.28 22.01
C ALA A 172 -61.21 -18.17 20.72
N ALA A 173 -60.01 -18.54 20.22
CA ALA A 173 -59.66 -19.92 19.83
C ALA A 173 -58.16 -20.11 19.54
N LYS A 174 -57.59 -21.18 20.12
CA LYS A 174 -56.28 -21.78 19.84
C LYS A 174 -56.31 -22.63 18.56
N GLY A 175 -55.19 -22.69 17.84
CA GLY A 175 -54.86 -23.76 16.87
C GLY A 175 -53.49 -23.47 16.25
N GLN A 176 -52.38 -24.04 16.74
CA GLN A 176 -51.83 -25.36 16.42
C GLN A 176 -52.04 -25.80 14.96
N GLY A 177 -50.96 -25.70 14.18
CA GLY A 177 -50.84 -26.29 12.84
C GLY A 177 -49.38 -26.63 12.53
N ARG A 178 -48.96 -27.83 12.96
CA ARG A 178 -47.72 -28.49 12.53
C ARG A 178 -47.82 -28.84 11.04
N GLY A 179 -46.91 -28.30 10.23
CA GLY A 179 -46.70 -28.72 8.84
C GLY A 179 -45.31 -29.30 8.65
N ARG A 180 -45.15 -30.60 8.94
CA ARG A 180 -44.04 -31.42 8.42
C ARG A 180 -44.18 -31.48 6.89
N ARG A 181 -43.14 -31.13 6.13
CA ARG A 181 -43.01 -31.60 4.75
C ARG A 181 -41.60 -32.09 4.46
N ALA A 182 -41.58 -33.31 3.94
CA ALA A 182 -40.44 -34.17 3.73
C ALA A 182 -39.62 -33.78 2.50
N ALA A 183 -38.34 -34.11 2.61
CA ALA A 183 -37.39 -34.56 1.60
C ALA A 183 -37.81 -34.48 0.11
N ALA A 184 -37.09 -33.64 -0.63
CA ALA A 184 -36.75 -33.91 -2.02
C ALA A 184 -35.23 -33.77 -2.17
N ARG A 185 -34.59 -34.88 -2.49
CA ARG A 185 -33.16 -35.05 -2.72
C ARG A 185 -32.93 -34.98 -4.24
N PRO A 186 -32.31 -33.93 -4.80
CA PRO A 186 -31.86 -33.96 -6.18
C PRO A 186 -30.45 -34.55 -6.29
N ALA A 187 -30.25 -35.27 -7.38
CA ALA A 187 -29.09 -36.06 -7.76
C ALA A 187 -27.76 -35.30 -7.84
N PRO A 188 -26.61 -36.01 -7.74
CA PRO A 188 -25.28 -35.42 -7.83
C PRO A 188 -25.01 -34.84 -9.23
N SER A 189 -24.63 -33.56 -9.27
CA SER A 189 -24.10 -32.91 -10.46
C SER A 189 -22.74 -33.53 -10.86
N PRO A 190 -22.47 -33.71 -12.16
CA PRO A 190 -21.20 -34.23 -12.65
C PRO A 190 -20.03 -33.27 -12.32
N PRO A 191 -18.81 -33.79 -12.09
CA PRO A 191 -17.66 -32.97 -11.73
C PRO A 191 -17.31 -32.01 -12.87
N PRO A 192 -17.04 -30.72 -12.59
CA PRO A 192 -16.50 -29.83 -13.60
C PRO A 192 -15.12 -30.32 -14.01
N ALA A 193 -14.94 -30.50 -15.31
CA ALA A 193 -13.67 -30.78 -15.94
C ALA A 193 -12.63 -29.76 -15.45
N ARG A 194 -11.56 -30.28 -14.83
CA ARG A 194 -10.37 -29.50 -14.44
C ARG A 194 -9.70 -28.99 -15.71
N GLY A 195 -10.14 -27.82 -16.18
CA GLY A 195 -9.31 -26.97 -17.01
C GLY A 195 -8.08 -26.62 -16.18
N ALA A 196 -6.93 -27.22 -16.52
CA ALA A 196 -5.64 -26.80 -16.01
C ALA A 196 -5.36 -25.39 -16.54
N SER A 197 -5.90 -24.38 -15.85
CA SER A 197 -5.37 -23.04 -15.92
C SER A 197 -3.95 -23.11 -15.37
N VAL A 198 -2.99 -23.30 -16.28
CA VAL A 198 -1.56 -23.11 -16.00
C VAL A 198 -1.41 -21.64 -15.66
N SER A 199 -1.64 -21.29 -14.40
CA SER A 199 -1.28 -20.00 -13.82
C SER A 199 0.22 -19.87 -13.99
N LYS A 200 0.61 -19.22 -15.09
CA LYS A 200 1.98 -18.87 -15.41
C LYS A 200 2.46 -18.00 -14.25
N ALA A 201 3.27 -18.58 -13.36
CA ALA A 201 3.86 -17.84 -12.26
C ALA A 201 4.57 -16.60 -12.83
N PRO A 202 4.47 -15.43 -12.16
CA PRO A 202 5.13 -14.23 -12.62
C PRO A 202 6.61 -14.51 -12.87
N ALA A 203 7.07 -14.21 -14.08
CA ALA A 203 8.45 -14.45 -14.48
C ALA A 203 9.34 -13.48 -13.69
N VAL A 204 10.34 -14.03 -12.99
CA VAL A 204 11.36 -13.23 -12.31
C VAL A 204 12.14 -12.40 -13.36
N PRO A 205 12.39 -11.09 -13.11
CA PRO A 205 13.17 -10.26 -14.01
C PRO A 205 14.50 -10.90 -14.39
N ALA A 206 14.87 -10.83 -15.68
CA ALA A 206 16.15 -11.35 -16.16
C ALA A 206 17.32 -10.65 -15.43
N GLY A 207 18.28 -11.43 -14.91
CA GLY A 207 19.47 -10.94 -14.21
C GLY A 207 19.47 -11.16 -12.69
N LEU A 208 18.31 -11.45 -12.08
CA LEU A 208 18.24 -11.83 -10.67
C LEU A 208 18.56 -13.33 -10.53
N THR A 209 19.80 -13.63 -10.15
CA THR A 209 20.30 -15.00 -9.99
C THR A 209 21.01 -15.17 -8.65
N SER A 210 21.12 -16.41 -8.16
CA SER A 210 21.91 -16.69 -6.96
C SER A 210 23.38 -16.26 -7.11
N SER A 211 23.93 -16.30 -8.34
CA SER A 211 25.29 -15.81 -8.60
C SER A 211 25.40 -14.31 -8.39
N ALA A 212 24.44 -13.53 -8.91
CA ALA A 212 24.42 -12.08 -8.73
C ALA A 212 24.31 -11.70 -7.24
N PHE A 213 23.52 -12.45 -6.48
CA PHE A 213 23.45 -12.32 -5.02
C PHE A 213 24.81 -12.58 -4.35
N TRP A 214 25.48 -13.71 -4.63
CA TRP A 214 26.78 -13.99 -4.02
C TRP A 214 27.86 -12.97 -4.37
N THR A 215 27.90 -12.50 -5.63
CA THR A 215 28.83 -11.43 -6.03
C THR A 215 28.59 -10.13 -5.26
N LEU A 216 27.33 -9.77 -5.01
CA LEU A 216 26.97 -8.60 -4.20
C LEU A 216 27.46 -8.76 -2.75
N ILE A 217 27.20 -9.91 -2.15
CA ILE A 217 27.58 -10.24 -0.77
C ILE A 217 29.09 -10.25 -0.59
N ASP A 218 29.85 -10.77 -1.57
CA ASP A 218 31.30 -10.75 -1.58
C ASP A 218 31.86 -9.32 -1.58
N ARG A 219 31.29 -8.45 -2.41
CA ARG A 219 31.68 -7.02 -2.45
C ARG A 219 31.39 -6.32 -1.12
N TRP A 220 30.27 -6.65 -0.48
CA TRP A 220 29.90 -6.12 0.83
C TRP A 220 30.69 -6.76 1.97
N GLN A 221 31.39 -7.87 1.71
CA GLN A 221 32.10 -8.68 2.69
C GLN A 221 31.18 -9.11 3.86
N VAL A 222 29.97 -9.54 3.54
CA VAL A 222 29.01 -10.05 4.52
C VAL A 222 29.23 -11.57 4.68
N PRO A 223 29.31 -12.12 5.91
CA PRO A 223 29.46 -13.55 6.09
C PRO A 223 28.26 -14.33 5.52
N ASP A 224 28.52 -15.54 5.00
CA ASP A 224 27.53 -16.31 4.23
C ASP A 224 26.22 -16.63 5.00
N GLY A 225 26.28 -16.83 6.32
CA GLY A 225 25.09 -17.07 7.16
C GLY A 225 24.15 -15.86 7.20
N PRO A 226 24.61 -14.70 7.72
CA PRO A 226 23.88 -13.44 7.66
C PRO A 226 23.45 -13.04 6.26
N ALA A 227 24.21 -13.39 5.22
CA ALA A 227 23.82 -13.12 3.84
C ALA A 227 22.51 -13.85 3.47
N LEU A 228 22.41 -15.16 3.76
CA LEU A 228 21.19 -15.93 3.48
C LEU A 228 20.00 -15.43 4.30
N GLU A 229 20.23 -15.04 5.55
CA GLU A 229 19.22 -14.43 6.41
C GLU A 229 18.73 -13.10 5.84
N LEU A 230 19.63 -12.26 5.33
CA LEU A 230 19.30 -10.99 4.68
C LEU A 230 18.41 -11.18 3.44
N LEU A 231 18.61 -12.27 2.71
CA LEU A 231 17.79 -12.63 1.56
C LEU A 231 16.42 -13.22 1.96
N GLY A 232 16.30 -13.72 3.20
CA GLY A 232 15.15 -14.51 3.65
C GLY A 232 15.16 -15.94 3.13
N HIS A 233 16.34 -16.51 2.85
CA HIS A 233 16.46 -17.86 2.29
C HIS A 233 16.52 -18.93 3.39
N ASP A 234 15.53 -19.83 3.42
CA ASP A 234 15.40 -20.88 4.44
C ASP A 234 16.42 -22.03 4.31
N GLY A 235 17.06 -22.20 3.14
CA GLY A 235 17.88 -23.37 2.84
C GLY A 235 19.22 -23.46 3.58
N GLY A 236 19.66 -22.37 4.21
CA GLY A 236 20.93 -22.30 4.92
C GLY A 236 22.15 -22.65 4.05
N LEU A 237 23.31 -22.86 4.69
CA LEU A 237 24.50 -23.37 4.00
C LEU A 237 24.34 -24.87 3.70
N THR A 238 25.02 -25.36 2.66
CA THR A 238 25.00 -26.80 2.36
C THR A 238 25.64 -27.61 3.48
N ARG A 239 25.43 -28.94 3.50
CA ARG A 239 26.11 -29.85 4.46
C ARG A 239 27.63 -29.72 4.48
N LYS A 240 28.24 -29.30 3.37
CA LYS A 240 29.69 -29.06 3.24
C LYS A 240 30.11 -27.65 3.66
N LYS A 241 29.20 -26.86 4.26
CA LYS A 241 29.38 -25.43 4.57
C LYS A 241 29.75 -24.59 3.34
N THR A 242 29.29 -24.99 2.15
CA THR A 242 29.50 -24.23 0.91
C THR A 242 28.26 -23.45 0.52
N ARG A 243 28.45 -22.40 -0.30
CA ARG A 243 27.37 -21.56 -0.83
C ARG A 243 26.41 -22.36 -1.69
N PRO A 244 25.11 -22.41 -1.36
CA PRO A 244 24.13 -23.08 -2.20
C PRO A 244 23.91 -22.34 -3.54
N ARG A 245 23.61 -23.12 -4.57
CA ARG A 245 22.98 -22.61 -5.79
C ARG A 245 21.48 -22.85 -5.67
N PHE A 246 20.70 -21.79 -5.69
CA PHE A 246 19.25 -21.85 -5.52
C PHE A 246 18.56 -21.00 -6.59
N LYS A 247 17.28 -21.31 -6.83
CA LYS A 247 16.40 -20.48 -7.64
C LYS A 247 15.72 -19.50 -6.71
N LEU A 248 15.72 -18.22 -7.08
CA LEU A 248 15.07 -17.18 -6.29
C LEU A 248 13.56 -17.37 -6.35
N THR A 249 12.91 -17.34 -5.18
CA THR A 249 11.47 -17.09 -5.10
C THR A 249 11.17 -15.65 -5.49
N PRO A 250 9.91 -15.30 -5.85
CA PRO A 250 9.54 -13.91 -6.14
C PRO A 250 9.91 -12.93 -5.02
N ALA A 251 9.70 -13.31 -3.74
CA ALA A 251 10.05 -12.48 -2.59
C ALA A 251 11.57 -12.31 -2.40
N GLU A 252 12.35 -13.37 -2.61
CA GLU A 252 13.82 -13.29 -2.58
C GLU A 252 14.35 -12.43 -3.74
N ALA A 253 13.71 -12.49 -4.91
CA ALA A 253 14.07 -11.68 -6.07
C ALA A 253 13.81 -10.19 -5.83
N GLU A 254 12.67 -9.83 -5.23
CA GLU A 254 12.37 -8.46 -4.78
C GLU A 254 13.41 -7.96 -3.77
N THR A 255 13.77 -8.80 -2.80
CA THR A 255 14.79 -8.48 -1.79
C THR A 255 16.15 -8.25 -2.45
N LEU A 256 16.58 -9.14 -3.35
CA LEU A 256 17.82 -8.96 -4.11
C LEU A 256 17.82 -7.66 -4.93
N GLN A 257 16.70 -7.32 -5.56
CA GLN A 257 16.56 -6.08 -6.32
C GLN A 257 16.74 -4.84 -5.43
N LEU A 258 16.17 -4.85 -4.22
CA LEU A 258 16.38 -3.77 -3.24
C LEU A 258 17.85 -3.66 -2.81
N LEU A 259 18.52 -4.80 -2.54
CA LEU A 259 19.94 -4.81 -2.17
C LEU A 259 20.84 -4.28 -3.30
N GLN A 260 20.55 -4.63 -4.55
CA GLN A 260 21.25 -4.05 -5.72
C GLN A 260 21.01 -2.55 -5.86
N GLY A 261 19.81 -2.07 -5.55
CA GLY A 261 19.49 -0.64 -5.50
C GLY A 261 20.31 0.12 -4.44
N LEU A 262 20.48 -0.47 -3.25
CA LEU A 262 21.34 0.08 -2.19
C LEU A 262 22.80 0.18 -2.66
N ASP A 263 23.33 -0.88 -3.24
CA ASP A 263 24.71 -0.90 -3.75
C ASP A 263 24.96 0.18 -4.80
N THR A 264 24.02 0.33 -5.74
CA THR A 264 24.07 1.38 -6.76
C THR A 264 24.04 2.77 -6.13
N SER A 265 23.24 2.96 -5.08
CA SER A 265 23.13 4.24 -4.37
C SER A 265 24.43 4.58 -3.59
N LEU A 266 25.04 3.58 -2.95
CA LEU A 266 26.34 3.73 -2.27
C LEU A 266 27.45 4.08 -3.26
N ALA A 267 27.50 3.40 -4.41
CA ALA A 267 28.46 3.68 -5.46
C ALA A 267 28.34 5.12 -5.98
N ARG A 268 27.11 5.64 -6.17
CA ARG A 268 26.88 7.04 -6.58
C ARG A 268 27.35 8.06 -5.54
N LEU A 269 27.29 7.70 -4.26
CA LEU A 269 27.79 8.53 -3.16
C LEU A 269 29.30 8.37 -2.92
N ALA A 270 30.00 7.63 -3.80
CA ALA A 270 31.41 7.27 -3.65
C ALA A 270 31.73 6.62 -2.28
N GLN A 271 30.78 5.88 -1.72
CA GLN A 271 30.94 5.17 -0.47
C GLN A 271 31.31 3.71 -0.72
N ASP A 272 32.34 3.23 -0.03
CA ASP A 272 32.71 1.81 -0.01
C ASP A 272 31.64 1.01 0.77
N PRO A 273 30.87 0.12 0.12
CA PRO A 273 29.77 -0.59 0.77
C PRO A 273 30.21 -1.40 1.99
N ALA A 274 31.37 -2.07 1.92
CA ALA A 274 31.84 -2.95 3.00
C ALA A 274 32.16 -2.16 4.28
N LYS A 275 32.73 -0.95 4.13
CA LYS A 275 33.00 -0.06 5.26
C LYS A 275 31.73 0.58 5.77
N TRP A 276 30.90 1.11 4.87
CA TRP A 276 29.70 1.84 5.25
C TRP A 276 28.71 0.97 6.03
N LEU A 277 28.49 -0.27 5.58
CA LEU A 277 27.56 -1.20 6.24
C LEU A 277 27.96 -1.59 7.67
N ARG A 278 29.24 -1.42 8.02
CA ARG A 278 29.79 -1.71 9.36
C ARG A 278 29.88 -0.48 10.25
N GLN A 279 29.64 0.72 9.71
CA GLN A 279 29.69 1.96 10.48
C GLN A 279 28.36 2.24 11.19
N PRO A 280 28.37 2.50 12.51
CA PRO A 280 27.18 2.93 13.26
C PRO A 280 26.53 4.18 12.65
N LEU A 281 25.23 4.12 12.33
CA LEU A 281 24.47 5.30 11.90
C LEU A 281 23.75 5.92 13.09
N LYS A 282 24.16 7.12 13.50
CA LYS A 282 23.58 7.82 14.67
C LYS A 282 22.19 8.45 14.39
N VAL A 283 21.81 8.57 13.14
CA VAL A 283 20.53 9.17 12.74
C VAL A 283 19.38 8.20 12.99
N ALA A 284 18.19 8.73 13.28
CA ALA A 284 16.97 7.93 13.29
C ALA A 284 16.68 7.35 11.88
N PRO A 285 16.14 6.12 11.77
CA PRO A 285 15.71 5.23 12.84
C PRO A 285 16.82 4.35 13.45
N PHE A 286 18.06 4.43 12.95
CA PHE A 286 19.12 3.45 13.26
C PHE A 286 19.71 3.57 14.68
N GLN A 287 19.71 4.76 15.29
CA GLN A 287 20.11 4.99 16.70
C GLN A 287 21.48 4.39 17.09
N GLY A 288 22.48 4.49 16.19
CA GLY A 288 23.82 3.93 16.40
C GLY A 288 23.95 2.46 16.01
N THR A 289 22.89 1.83 15.49
CA THR A 289 22.96 0.47 14.93
C THR A 289 23.72 0.51 13.60
N ARG A 290 24.49 -0.54 13.31
CA ARG A 290 25.15 -0.72 12.02
C ARG A 290 24.08 -1.04 10.95
N PRO A 291 24.16 -0.48 9.73
CA PRO A 291 23.20 -0.75 8.67
C PRO A 291 22.91 -2.24 8.44
N LEU A 292 23.96 -3.06 8.43
CA LEU A 292 23.80 -4.50 8.23
C LEU A 292 22.96 -5.15 9.35
N ASP A 293 23.27 -4.83 10.61
CA ASP A 293 22.50 -5.33 11.76
C ASP A 293 21.05 -4.84 11.72
N TRP A 294 20.82 -3.61 11.26
CA TRP A 294 19.47 -3.05 11.12
C TRP A 294 18.63 -3.85 10.13
N MET A 295 19.19 -4.21 8.96
CA MET A 295 18.50 -5.01 7.95
C MET A 295 18.20 -6.42 8.47
N LEU A 296 19.13 -7.04 9.19
CA LEU A 296 18.95 -8.39 9.76
C LEU A 296 17.85 -8.40 10.82
N ARG A 297 17.78 -7.39 11.69
CA ARG A 297 16.72 -7.29 12.71
C ARG A 297 15.34 -6.95 12.13
N HIS A 298 15.29 -6.30 10.97
CA HIS A 298 14.05 -5.86 10.33
C HIS A 298 14.01 -6.32 8.86
N PRO A 299 13.77 -7.62 8.59
CA PRO A 299 13.72 -8.14 7.24
C PRO A 299 12.72 -7.36 6.37
N GLY A 300 13.12 -6.99 5.15
CA GLY A 300 12.33 -6.18 4.23
C GLY A 300 12.30 -4.68 4.58
N GLN A 301 11.80 -4.33 5.78
CA GLN A 301 11.67 -2.93 6.21
C GLN A 301 13.02 -2.23 6.35
N GLY A 302 14.02 -2.90 6.94
CA GLY A 302 15.33 -2.31 7.17
C GLY A 302 16.06 -1.93 5.88
N THR A 303 15.86 -2.70 4.81
CA THR A 303 16.40 -2.39 3.48
C THR A 303 15.74 -1.14 2.89
N GLN A 304 14.43 -0.97 3.08
CA GLN A 304 13.69 0.22 2.63
C GLN A 304 14.10 1.47 3.42
N ASP A 305 14.24 1.35 4.74
CA ASP A 305 14.69 2.45 5.61
C ASP A 305 16.07 2.97 5.18
N LEU A 306 17.00 2.05 4.87
CA LEU A 306 18.33 2.40 4.39
C LEU A 306 18.29 3.06 3.01
N ALA A 307 17.43 2.57 2.11
CA ALA A 307 17.29 3.17 0.78
C ALA A 307 16.79 4.61 0.87
N GLN A 308 15.78 4.85 1.73
CA GLN A 308 15.28 6.20 2.02
C GLN A 308 16.36 7.07 2.66
N HIS A 309 17.15 6.54 3.60
CA HIS A 309 18.25 7.27 4.23
C HIS A 309 19.34 7.68 3.23
N LEU A 310 19.74 6.77 2.32
CA LEU A 310 20.70 7.08 1.26
C LEU A 310 20.16 8.12 0.28
N LEU A 311 18.88 8.03 -0.09
CA LEU A 311 18.22 9.04 -0.92
C LEU A 311 18.25 10.42 -0.27
N GLN A 312 17.86 10.52 1.01
CA GLN A 312 17.91 11.77 1.76
C GLN A 312 19.34 12.32 1.85
N SER A 313 20.33 11.44 2.05
CA SER A 313 21.74 11.82 2.12
C SER A 313 22.24 12.36 0.77
N ALA A 314 21.85 11.72 -0.34
CA ALA A 314 22.15 12.18 -1.69
C ALA A 314 21.53 13.55 -1.98
N LEU A 315 20.26 13.74 -1.63
CA LEU A 315 19.57 15.04 -1.79
C LEU A 315 20.27 16.14 -0.98
N ARG A 316 20.64 15.87 0.28
CA ARG A 316 21.39 16.83 1.12
C ARG A 316 22.76 17.14 0.54
N ALA A 317 23.47 16.15 -0.01
CA ALA A 317 24.75 16.37 -0.66
C ALA A 317 24.60 17.25 -1.90
N SER A 318 23.57 17.01 -2.73
CA SER A 318 23.26 17.82 -3.91
C SER A 318 23.00 19.28 -3.53
N LEU A 319 22.15 19.52 -2.52
CA LEU A 319 21.81 20.88 -2.06
C LEU A 319 23.02 21.64 -1.50
N LYS A 320 23.97 20.94 -0.87
CA LYS A 320 25.22 21.55 -0.37
C LYS A 320 26.22 21.85 -1.48
N GLY A 321 26.21 21.07 -2.56
CA GLY A 321 27.11 21.23 -3.71
C GLY A 321 26.72 22.39 -4.65
N GLU A 322 25.47 22.86 -4.59
CA GLU A 322 24.95 23.91 -5.47
C GLU A 322 25.35 25.35 -5.07
N GLY A 323 26.08 25.52 -3.95
CA GLY A 323 26.58 26.82 -3.48
C GLY A 323 28.09 27.05 -3.61
N ALA A 324 28.82 26.15 -4.27
CA ALA A 324 30.29 26.21 -4.38
C ALA A 324 30.78 26.50 -5.82
N ARG A 325 29.96 27.17 -6.65
CA ARG A 325 30.34 27.63 -7.99
C ARG A 325 30.09 29.12 -8.14
#